data_AF-A0A932LED9-F1
#
_entry.id   AF-A0A932LED9-F1
#
_cell.length_a   1.000
_cell.length_b   1.000
_cell.length_c   1.000
_cell.angle_alpha   90.00
_cell.angle_beta   90.00
_cell.angle_gamma   90.00
#
_symmetry.space_group_name_H-M   'P 1'
#
loop_
_entity.id
_entity.type
_entity.pdbx_description
1 polymer ?
#
loop_
_entity_poly.entity_id
_entity_poly.type
_entity_poly.pdbx_seq_one_letter_code
_entity_poly.pdbx_strand_id
1 'polypeptide(L)'
;MLNSNLDWGQDLIYLKEWIEKHPHAKPLSLAYFGPMDPRVLGIEFSVPPASKPHTEPVIQPGVPPETLAPGYYAVSANLVAGEGYSIPDDVGGRREIPQFGYMYFRMFKPIDRAGYSILIYHLTPNDIARLSAMDMRERSGAWSTAAHIAAGAVGGGHVGL
;
A
#
# COMPACT_ATOMS: atom_id res chain seq x y z
N MET A 1 -11.08 7.39 32.40
CA MET A 1 -11.68 8.25 31.36
C MET A 1 -10.52 8.93 30.66
N LEU A 2 -10.25 8.43 29.46
CA LEU A 2 -9.07 8.66 28.62
C LEU A 2 -9.26 10.01 27.91
N ASN A 3 -8.28 10.88 28.03
CA ASN A 3 -8.20 12.16 27.33
C ASN A 3 -8.07 11.95 25.82
N SER A 4 -9.22 11.87 25.15
CA SER A 4 -9.48 11.80 23.71
C SER A 4 -8.97 12.99 22.87
N ASN A 5 -7.80 13.59 23.16
CA ASN A 5 -7.27 14.71 22.34
C ASN A 5 -5.74 14.93 22.40
N LEU A 6 -4.96 13.87 22.66
CA LEU A 6 -3.57 13.77 22.18
C LEU A 6 -3.54 13.40 20.66
N ASP A 7 -4.72 13.47 20.05
CA ASP A 7 -5.14 13.12 18.71
C ASP A 7 -4.22 13.72 17.65
N TRP A 8 -3.82 12.87 16.70
CA TRP A 8 -3.28 13.28 15.40
C TRP A 8 -1.78 13.51 15.26
N GLY A 9 -0.92 13.12 16.21
CA GLY A 9 0.54 13.30 16.00
C GLY A 9 1.53 12.52 16.86
N GLN A 10 1.11 11.86 17.94
CA GLN A 10 2.04 11.23 18.88
C GLN A 10 2.98 10.21 18.23
N ASP A 11 2.43 9.34 17.36
CA ASP A 11 3.23 8.31 16.72
C ASP A 11 4.25 8.87 15.72
N LEU A 12 4.09 10.12 15.28
CA LEU A 12 5.12 10.81 14.51
C LEU A 12 6.36 11.16 15.34
N ILE A 13 6.23 11.34 16.67
CA ILE A 13 7.38 11.53 17.56
C ILE A 13 8.21 10.25 17.60
N TYR A 14 7.56 9.10 17.80
CA TYR A 14 8.23 7.80 17.75
C TYR A 14 8.83 7.52 16.38
N LEU A 15 8.17 7.94 15.30
CA LEU A 15 8.72 7.81 13.95
C LEU A 15 9.97 8.66 13.78
N LYS A 16 9.97 9.91 14.25
CA LYS A 16 11.15 10.77 14.23
C LYS A 16 12.33 10.13 14.96
N GLU A 17 12.11 9.64 16.18
CA GLU A 17 13.15 8.94 16.95
C GLU A 17 13.68 7.71 16.21
N TRP A 18 12.78 6.96 15.55
CA TRP A 18 13.18 5.81 14.76
C TRP A 18 14.06 6.22 13.57
N ILE A 19 13.69 7.28 12.84
CA ILE A 19 14.47 7.83 11.72
C ILE A 19 15.86 8.29 12.20
N GLU A 20 15.94 8.96 13.34
CA GLU A 20 17.20 9.43 13.91
C GLU A 20 18.14 8.27 14.30
N LYS A 21 17.58 7.15 14.79
CA LYS A 21 18.32 5.92 15.09
C LYS A 21 18.72 5.13 13.83
N HIS A 22 18.06 5.37 12.71
CA HIS A 22 18.26 4.66 11.44
C HIS A 22 18.57 5.62 10.29
N PRO A 23 19.71 6.33 10.30
CA PRO A 23 20.03 7.34 9.29
C PRO A 23 20.14 6.77 7.86
N HIS A 24 20.41 5.47 7.73
CA HIS A 24 20.45 4.74 6.45
C HIS A 24 19.05 4.48 5.87
N ALA A 25 17.98 4.69 6.64
CA ALA A 25 16.59 4.51 6.20
C ALA A 25 16.02 5.74 5.48
N LYS A 26 16.89 6.64 5.01
CA LYS A 26 16.53 7.80 4.19
C LYS A 26 16.92 7.56 2.72
N PRO A 27 16.09 7.97 1.75
CA PRO A 27 14.78 8.60 1.92
C PRO A 27 13.71 7.61 2.42
N LEU A 28 12.75 8.12 3.20
CA LEU A 28 11.62 7.37 3.75
C LEU A 28 10.32 7.86 3.10
N SER A 29 9.49 6.94 2.62
CA SER A 29 8.11 7.28 2.24
C SER A 29 7.20 7.17 3.46
N LEU A 30 6.29 8.13 3.66
CA LEU A 30 5.36 8.15 4.79
C LEU A 30 3.92 8.31 4.31
N ALA A 31 3.04 7.44 4.79
CA ALA A 31 1.59 7.59 4.71
C ALA A 31 1.00 7.56 6.13
N TYR A 32 0.75 8.76 6.68
CA TYR A 32 0.30 8.95 8.04
C TYR A 32 -1.23 9.15 8.11
N PHE A 33 -1.92 8.26 8.82
CA PHE A 33 -3.34 8.38 9.14
C PHE A 33 -3.52 9.38 10.29
N GLY A 34 -3.49 10.65 9.94
CA GLY A 34 -3.75 11.74 10.87
C GLY A 34 -3.51 13.08 10.20
N PRO A 35 -4.13 14.16 10.69
CA PRO A 35 -4.05 15.47 10.06
C PRO A 35 -2.83 16.32 10.41
N MET A 36 -2.00 15.96 11.40
CA MET A 36 -0.75 16.71 11.66
C MET A 36 0.24 16.50 10.51
N ASP A 37 0.78 17.60 10.01
CA ASP A 37 1.84 17.59 9.02
C ASP A 37 3.16 17.11 9.66
N PRO A 38 3.75 15.97 9.22
CA PRO A 38 5.01 15.46 9.77
C PRO A 38 6.18 16.44 9.67
N ARG A 39 6.15 17.39 8.74
CA ARG A 39 7.21 18.39 8.53
C ARG A 39 7.35 19.34 9.71
N VAL A 40 6.31 19.55 10.52
CA VAL A 40 6.42 20.37 11.74
C VAL A 40 7.36 19.74 12.78
N LEU A 41 7.62 18.43 12.68
CA LEU A 41 8.60 17.71 13.49
C LEU A 41 9.96 17.59 12.79
N GLY A 42 10.11 18.13 11.58
CA GLY A 42 11.32 17.99 10.75
C GLY A 42 11.44 16.64 10.04
N ILE A 43 10.32 15.92 9.85
CA ILE A 43 10.31 14.67 9.09
C ILE A 43 10.20 15.03 7.60
N GLU A 44 11.26 14.74 6.85
CA GLU A 44 11.25 14.75 5.39
C GLU A 44 10.75 13.40 4.87
N PHE A 45 9.78 13.44 3.97
CA PHE A 45 9.17 12.24 3.40
C PHE A 45 8.63 12.49 2.00
N SER A 46 8.37 11.41 1.28
CA SER A 46 7.47 11.40 0.11
C SER A 46 6.25 10.53 0.42
N VAL A 47 5.13 10.77 -0.26
CA VAL A 47 3.95 9.92 -0.08
C VAL A 47 4.07 8.65 -0.95
N PRO A 48 3.94 7.44 -0.39
CA PRO A 48 4.05 6.21 -1.17
C PRO A 48 2.94 6.09 -2.22
N PRO A 49 3.15 5.33 -3.30
CA PRO A 49 2.11 5.15 -4.31
C PRO A 49 0.95 4.33 -3.75
N ALA A 50 -0.28 4.79 -3.94
CA ALA A 50 -1.49 4.05 -3.57
C ALA A 50 -1.98 3.20 -4.75
N SER A 51 -2.55 2.03 -4.47
CA SER A 51 -3.25 1.23 -5.48
C SER A 51 -4.43 2.02 -6.05
N LYS A 52 -4.76 1.72 -7.32
CA LYS A 52 -5.94 2.31 -7.96
C LYS A 52 -7.20 1.95 -7.15
N PRO A 53 -8.22 2.83 -7.13
CA PRO A 53 -9.48 2.52 -6.47
C PRO A 53 -10.04 1.19 -6.99
N HIS A 54 -10.45 0.32 -6.07
CA HIS A 54 -11.19 -0.88 -6.43
C HIS A 54 -12.67 -0.52 -6.62
N THR A 55 -13.27 -0.96 -7.72
CA THR A 55 -14.70 -0.77 -7.99
C THR A 55 -15.59 -1.80 -7.28
N GLU A 56 -15.01 -2.87 -6.71
CA GLU A 56 -15.72 -3.94 -6.02
C GLU A 56 -15.04 -4.26 -4.67
N PRO A 57 -15.76 -4.76 -3.65
CA PRO A 57 -15.17 -5.14 -2.38
C PRO A 57 -14.20 -6.32 -2.56
N VAL A 58 -12.90 -6.05 -2.46
CA VAL A 58 -11.85 -7.06 -2.68
C VAL A 58 -11.48 -7.73 -1.36
N ILE A 59 -11.62 -9.06 -1.30
CA ILE A 59 -11.16 -9.89 -0.16
C ILE A 59 -9.61 -10.01 -0.15
N GLN A 60 -8.97 -9.76 -1.29
CA GLN A 60 -7.53 -9.89 -1.49
C GLN A 60 -6.80 -8.55 -1.25
N PRO A 61 -5.57 -8.57 -0.68
CA PRO A 61 -4.72 -7.39 -0.63
C PRO A 61 -4.54 -6.88 -2.06
N GLY A 62 -4.99 -5.66 -2.34
CA GLY A 62 -5.05 -5.10 -3.70
C GLY A 62 -3.73 -5.19 -4.47
N VAL A 63 -3.78 -5.03 -5.79
CA VAL A 63 -2.57 -5.09 -6.64
C VAL A 63 -1.63 -3.93 -6.31
N PRO A 64 -0.35 -4.16 -5.97
CA PRO A 64 0.62 -3.10 -5.74
C PRO A 64 0.75 -2.17 -6.96
N PRO A 65 0.97 -0.86 -6.77
CA PRO A 65 1.17 0.06 -7.89
C PRO A 65 2.44 -0.27 -8.68
N GLU A 66 2.40 -0.08 -10.00
CA GLU A 66 3.57 -0.20 -10.89
C GLU A 66 4.70 0.78 -10.51
N THR A 67 4.35 1.88 -9.84
CA THR A 67 5.29 2.90 -9.36
C THR A 67 5.90 2.57 -7.99
N LEU A 68 5.57 1.42 -7.39
CA LEU A 68 6.19 0.96 -6.15
C LEU A 68 7.67 0.62 -6.41
N ALA A 69 8.56 1.23 -5.64
CA ALA A 69 10.00 1.08 -5.78
C ALA A 69 10.63 0.43 -4.53
N PRO A 70 11.87 -0.05 -4.61
CA PRO A 70 12.61 -0.45 -3.41
C PRO A 70 12.84 0.77 -2.49
N GLY A 71 12.81 0.55 -1.18
CA GLY A 71 13.04 1.62 -0.22
C GLY A 71 12.39 1.39 1.13
N TYR A 72 12.46 2.40 1.99
CA TYR A 72 11.84 2.40 3.30
C TYR A 72 10.46 3.06 3.24
N TYR A 73 9.49 2.43 3.91
CA TYR A 73 8.11 2.87 3.96
C TYR A 73 7.61 2.87 5.40
N ALA A 74 7.01 3.96 5.84
CA ALA A 74 6.29 4.08 7.09
C ALA A 74 4.80 4.30 6.77
N VAL A 75 3.94 3.35 7.14
CA VAL A 75 2.52 3.37 6.73
C VAL A 75 1.65 3.11 7.95
N SER A 76 0.65 3.97 8.16
CA SER A 76 -0.28 3.79 9.26
C SER A 76 -1.10 2.50 9.13
N ALA A 77 -1.25 1.78 10.24
CA ALA A 77 -1.94 0.51 10.34
C ALA A 77 -3.40 0.59 9.87
N ASN A 78 -4.09 1.72 10.07
CA ASN A 78 -5.43 1.99 9.52
C ASN A 78 -5.47 1.92 7.99
N LEU A 79 -4.49 2.53 7.32
CA LEU A 79 -4.39 2.52 5.87
C LEU A 79 -4.05 1.11 5.35
N VAL A 80 -3.16 0.40 6.06
CA VAL A 80 -2.89 -1.03 5.79
C VAL A 80 -4.12 -1.89 6.10
N ALA A 81 -4.98 -1.46 7.03
CA ALA A 81 -6.24 -2.12 7.35
C ALA A 81 -7.30 -1.96 6.25
N GLY A 82 -7.07 -1.03 5.31
CA GLY A 82 -7.94 -0.76 4.18
C GLY A 82 -8.74 0.53 4.30
N GLU A 83 -8.54 1.33 5.35
CA GLU A 83 -9.23 2.60 5.48
C GLU A 83 -8.72 3.61 4.44
N GLY A 84 -9.64 4.36 3.83
CA GLY A 84 -9.32 5.53 3.01
C GLY A 84 -9.26 6.79 3.86
N TYR A 85 -8.38 7.72 3.51
CA TYR A 85 -8.21 8.97 4.26
C TYR A 85 -7.50 10.03 3.44
N SER A 86 -7.81 11.30 3.72
CA SER A 86 -7.01 12.44 3.26
C SER A 86 -5.78 12.57 4.15
N ILE A 87 -4.57 12.24 3.69
CA ILE A 87 -3.33 12.29 4.48
C ILE A 87 -2.50 13.54 4.14
N PRO A 88 -1.64 14.06 5.04
CA PRO A 88 -0.66 15.08 4.71
C PRO A 88 0.28 14.62 3.58
N ASP A 89 0.63 15.52 2.66
CA ASP A 89 1.58 15.23 1.59
C ASP A 89 2.94 15.93 1.79
N ASP A 90 3.87 15.61 0.90
CA ASP A 90 5.26 16.07 0.93
C ASP A 90 5.45 17.54 0.51
N VAL A 91 4.43 18.18 -0.05
CA VAL A 91 4.45 19.60 -0.46
C VAL A 91 3.64 20.50 0.47
N GLY A 92 2.93 19.94 1.44
CA GLY A 92 2.14 20.66 2.45
C GLY A 92 0.67 20.81 2.15
N GLY A 93 0.19 20.07 1.16
CA GLY A 93 -1.21 19.83 0.94
C GLY A 93 -1.67 18.56 1.64
N ARG A 94 -2.69 17.94 1.03
CA ARG A 94 -3.20 16.64 1.43
C ARG A 94 -3.40 15.78 0.19
N ARG A 95 -3.14 14.49 0.32
CA ARG A 95 -3.43 13.47 -0.70
C ARG A 95 -4.59 12.60 -0.26
N GLU A 96 -5.60 12.48 -1.11
CA GLU A 96 -6.68 11.53 -0.88
C GLU A 96 -6.20 10.11 -1.17
N ILE A 97 -6.32 9.24 -0.19
CA ILE A 97 -6.01 7.82 -0.33
C ILE A 97 -7.33 7.05 -0.42
N PRO A 98 -7.58 6.35 -1.53
CA PRO A 98 -8.80 5.57 -1.66
C PRO A 98 -8.83 4.44 -0.63
N GLN A 99 -10.03 3.98 -0.30
CA GLN A 99 -10.20 2.76 0.49
C GLN A 99 -9.41 1.60 -0.15
N PHE A 100 -8.74 0.81 0.67
CA PHE A 100 -7.84 -0.28 0.29
C PHE A 100 -6.56 0.14 -0.46
N GLY A 101 -6.30 1.43 -0.65
CA GLY A 101 -5.17 1.95 -1.43
C GLY A 101 -3.79 1.53 -0.92
N TYR A 102 -3.65 1.19 0.36
CA TYR A 102 -2.41 0.68 0.95
C TYR A 102 -2.54 -0.73 1.54
N MET A 103 -3.63 -1.46 1.24
CA MET A 103 -3.85 -2.81 1.75
C MET A 103 -2.81 -3.82 1.23
N TYR A 104 -2.17 -3.53 0.08
CA TYR A 104 -1.10 -4.34 -0.49
C TYR A 104 0.14 -4.44 0.42
N PHE A 105 0.34 -3.50 1.36
CA PHE A 105 1.42 -3.60 2.34
C PHE A 105 1.30 -4.83 3.25
N ARG A 106 0.11 -5.46 3.33
CA ARG A 106 -0.09 -6.75 4.02
C ARG A 106 0.68 -7.91 3.39
N MET A 107 1.14 -7.77 2.15
CA MET A 107 1.98 -8.75 1.48
C MET A 107 3.42 -8.78 2.03
N PHE A 108 3.84 -7.73 2.75
CA PHE A 108 5.18 -7.62 3.30
C PHE A 108 5.17 -7.71 4.82
N LYS A 109 6.27 -8.23 5.38
CA LYS A 109 6.50 -8.23 6.81
C LYS A 109 7.09 -6.88 7.22
N PRO A 110 6.47 -6.12 8.16
CA PRO A 110 7.11 -4.94 8.71
C PRO A 110 8.40 -5.34 9.43
N ILE A 111 9.44 -4.51 9.29
CA ILE A 111 10.73 -4.69 9.97
C ILE A 111 10.71 -4.07 11.36
N ASP A 112 9.83 -3.10 11.59
CA ASP A 112 9.68 -2.41 12.88
C ASP A 112 8.31 -1.70 12.95
N ARG A 113 8.06 -1.00 14.05
CA ARG A 113 6.94 -0.08 14.24
C ARG A 113 7.38 1.18 14.99
N ALA A 114 6.81 2.31 14.60
CA ALA A 114 6.88 3.55 15.36
C ALA A 114 5.58 3.75 16.14
N GLY A 115 5.69 3.80 17.48
CA GLY A 115 4.53 3.84 18.36
C GLY A 115 3.66 2.60 18.22
N TYR A 116 2.34 2.81 18.14
CA TYR A 116 1.36 1.72 18.04
C TYR A 116 0.72 1.62 16.65
N SER A 117 0.80 2.68 15.85
CA SER A 117 0.01 2.82 14.63
C SER A 117 0.83 2.97 13.34
N ILE A 118 2.15 3.17 13.37
CA ILE A 118 2.95 3.29 12.14
C ILE A 118 3.82 2.04 11.95
N LEU A 119 3.56 1.29 10.89
CA LEU A 119 4.32 0.11 10.51
C LEU A 119 5.47 0.52 9.59
N ILE A 120 6.67 -0.02 9.83
CA ILE A 120 7.86 0.30 9.06
C ILE A 120 8.27 -0.91 8.22
N TYR A 121 8.47 -0.68 6.94
CA TYR A 121 8.85 -1.68 5.95
C TYR A 121 10.15 -1.30 5.26
N HIS A 122 10.89 -2.30 4.84
CA HIS A 122 12.01 -2.16 3.90
C HIS A 122 11.76 -3.11 2.74
N LEU A 123 11.42 -2.55 1.58
CA LEU A 123 11.19 -3.32 0.36
C LEU A 123 12.48 -3.40 -0.43
N THR A 124 12.99 -4.60 -0.61
CA THR A 124 14.20 -4.84 -1.41
C THR A 124 13.86 -4.92 -2.89
N PRO A 125 14.85 -4.76 -3.80
CA PRO A 125 14.64 -5.01 -5.23
C PRO A 125 14.05 -6.39 -5.53
N ASN A 126 14.40 -7.38 -4.71
CA ASN A 126 13.88 -8.74 -4.85
C ASN A 126 12.42 -8.86 -4.41
N ASP A 127 11.98 -8.09 -3.42
CA ASP A 127 10.56 -8.04 -3.03
C ASP A 127 9.72 -7.44 -4.14
N ILE A 128 10.19 -6.36 -4.77
CA ILE A 128 9.52 -5.75 -5.93
C ILE A 128 9.47 -6.72 -7.12
N ALA A 129 10.59 -7.38 -7.45
CA ALA A 129 10.64 -8.34 -8.55
C ALA A 129 9.70 -9.53 -8.35
N ARG A 130 9.51 -9.99 -7.11
CA ARG A 130 8.55 -11.06 -6.78
C ARG A 130 7.11 -10.65 -7.07
N LEU A 131 6.73 -9.41 -6.80
CA LEU A 131 5.39 -8.91 -7.11
C LEU A 131 5.15 -8.90 -8.63
N SER A 132 6.11 -8.40 -9.41
CA SER A 132 6.00 -8.39 -10.88
C SER A 132 5.85 -9.81 -11.44
N ALA A 133 6.58 -10.78 -10.89
CA ALA A 133 6.47 -12.18 -11.29
C ALA A 133 5.13 -12.83 -10.89
N MET A 134 4.55 -12.43 -9.75
CA MET A 134 3.22 -12.87 -9.32
C MET A 134 2.12 -12.33 -10.24
N ASP A 135 2.13 -11.03 -10.55
CA ASP A 135 1.17 -10.40 -11.47
C ASP A 135 1.21 -11.07 -12.86
N MET A 136 2.42 -11.32 -13.40
CA MET A 136 2.59 -12.01 -14.68
C MET A 136 2.00 -13.42 -14.68
N ARG A 137 2.16 -14.18 -13.58
CA ARG A 137 1.60 -15.53 -13.47
C ARG A 137 0.09 -15.50 -13.41
N GLU A 138 -0.50 -14.63 -12.60
CA GLU A 138 -1.96 -14.50 -12.49
C GLU A 138 -2.58 -14.08 -13.83
N ARG A 139 -1.98 -13.12 -14.54
CA ARG A 139 -2.45 -12.68 -15.87
C ARG A 139 -2.31 -13.77 -16.93
N SER A 140 -1.24 -14.57 -16.89
CA SER A 140 -1.05 -15.71 -17.80
C SER A 140 -2.04 -16.85 -17.54
N GLY A 141 -2.38 -17.11 -16.28
CA GLY A 141 -3.37 -18.11 -15.88
C GLY A 141 -4.79 -17.69 -16.29
N ALA A 142 -5.14 -16.41 -16.07
CA ALA A 142 -6.42 -15.84 -16.50
C ALA A 142 -6.59 -15.88 -18.03
N TRP A 143 -5.52 -15.63 -18.80
CA TRP A 143 -5.55 -15.74 -20.26
C TRP A 143 -5.73 -17.20 -20.74
N SER A 144 -5.13 -18.16 -20.04
CA SER A 144 -5.27 -19.59 -20.35
C SER A 144 -6.68 -20.11 -20.08
N THR A 145 -7.33 -19.69 -18.99
CA THR A 145 -8.72 -20.08 -18.70
C THR A 145 -9.71 -19.43 -19.68
N ALA A 146 -9.52 -18.16 -20.02
CA ALA A 146 -10.34 -17.47 -21.02
C ALA A 146 -10.23 -18.12 -22.41
N ALA A 147 -9.03 -18.56 -22.82
CA ALA A 147 -8.80 -19.27 -24.08
C ALA A 147 -9.49 -20.65 -24.14
N HIS A 148 -9.56 -21.39 -23.03
CA HIS A 148 -10.29 -22.66 -22.97
C HIS A 148 -11.81 -22.48 -23.01
N ILE A 149 -12.36 -21.42 -22.40
CA ILE A 149 -13.80 -21.14 -22.45
C ILE A 149 -14.23 -20.72 -23.87
N ALA A 150 -13.43 -19.88 -24.54
CA ALA A 150 -13.74 -19.44 -25.91
C ALA A 150 -13.68 -20.59 -26.95
N ALA A 151 -12.80 -21.57 -26.77
CA ALA A 151 -12.68 -22.71 -27.67
C ALA A 151 -13.82 -23.74 -27.54
N GLY A 152 -14.53 -23.77 -26.40
CA GLY A 152 -15.64 -24.70 -26.16
C GLY A 152 -16.99 -24.27 -26.76
N ALA A 153 -17.15 -23.01 -27.17
CA ALA A 153 -18.45 -22.45 -27.57
C ALA A 153 -18.78 -22.55 -29.07
N VAL A 154 -17.89 -23.10 -29.91
CA VAL A 154 -18.04 -23.06 -31.39
C VAL A 154 -18.43 -24.42 -32.02
N GLY A 155 -18.58 -25.50 -31.23
CA GLY A 155 -18.82 -26.85 -31.76
C GLY A 155 -20.18 -27.44 -31.40
N GLY A 156 -21.28 -27.01 -32.01
CA GLY A 156 -22.58 -27.67 -31.76
C GLY A 156 -23.76 -27.10 -32.54
N GLY A 157 -23.78 -27.28 -33.86
CA GLY A 157 -24.95 -26.89 -34.64
C GLY A 157 -24.94 -27.46 -36.05
N HIS A 158 -25.20 -28.76 -36.20
CA HIS A 158 -25.76 -29.33 -37.43
C HIS A 158 -26.74 -30.46 -37.04
N VAL A 159 -28.03 -30.18 -37.16
CA VAL A 159 -29.08 -31.20 -37.24
C VAL A 159 -29.75 -30.95 -38.58
N GLY A 160 -29.49 -31.82 -39.55
CA GLY A 160 -30.23 -31.88 -40.80
C GLY A 160 -31.32 -32.93 -40.68
N LEU A 161 -32.52 -32.57 -41.14
CA LEU A 161 -33.44 -33.39 -41.93
C LEU A 161 -34.25 -32.44 -42.82
#